data_AF-A0A1D6P0W3-F1
#
_entry.id   AF-A0A1D6P0W3-F1
#
_cell.length_a   1.000
_cell.length_b   1.000
_cell.length_c   1.000
_cell.angle_alpha   90.00
_cell.angle_beta   90.00
_cell.angle_gamma   90.00
#
_symmetry.space_group_name_H-M   'P 1'
#
loop_
_entity.id
_entity.type
_entity.pdbx_description
1 polymer ?
#
loop_
_entity_poly.entity_id
_entity_poly.type
_entity_poly.pdbx_seq_one_letter_code
_entity_poly.pdbx_strand_id
1 'polypeptide(L)'
;MSFHEVYQQPHKSFVDIIVIVLHLETLKHICGRSYREVVLMDSRWDLIVMGVWTDLLQRNALRWSLARVDNNIIIGTMLRLNNKHGCLETSDYNTVHFNPDHHTTYHLKSIRCSLIQNPRSRIIDRFLVNRRAHLATVISD
;
A
#
# COMPACT_ATOMS: atom_id res chain seq x y z
N MET A 1 5.68 11.63 -1.18
CA MET A 1 5.40 11.83 -2.62
C MET A 1 3.97 11.41 -2.92
N SER A 2 3.28 12.11 -3.82
CA SER A 2 1.95 11.71 -4.33
C SER A 2 2.06 10.56 -5.33
N PHE A 3 0.99 9.81 -5.59
CA PHE A 3 1.09 8.67 -6.52
C PHE A 3 1.40 9.10 -7.95
N HIS A 4 0.91 10.26 -8.37
CA HIS A 4 1.23 10.83 -9.68
C HIS A 4 2.75 11.00 -9.89
N GLU A 5 3.46 11.53 -8.89
CA GLU A 5 4.91 11.68 -8.91
C GLU A 5 5.64 10.33 -8.80
N VAL A 6 5.09 9.38 -8.03
CA VAL A 6 5.64 8.02 -7.91
C VAL A 6 5.65 7.33 -9.28
N TYR A 7 4.56 7.41 -10.05
CA TYR A 7 4.50 6.78 -11.39
C TYR A 7 5.43 7.43 -12.42
N GLN A 8 5.92 8.65 -12.18
CA GLN A 8 6.92 9.30 -13.03
C GLN A 8 8.35 8.82 -12.73
N GLN A 9 8.58 8.16 -11.59
CA GLN A 9 9.90 7.69 -11.22
C GLN A 9 10.33 6.49 -12.09
N PRO A 10 11.64 6.37 -12.38
CA PRO A 10 12.18 5.19 -13.07
C PRO A 10 11.85 3.88 -12.36
N HIS A 11 11.83 2.77 -13.12
CA HIS A 11 11.71 1.45 -12.52
C HIS A 11 12.89 1.19 -11.55
N LYS A 12 12.60 0.57 -10.40
CA LYS A 12 13.54 0.29 -9.30
C LYS A 12 13.99 1.52 -8.49
N SER A 13 13.38 2.69 -8.70
CA SER A 13 13.60 3.85 -7.83
C SER A 13 13.13 3.59 -6.40
N PHE A 14 13.70 4.32 -5.45
CA PHE A 14 13.22 4.34 -4.07
C PHE A 14 12.38 5.59 -3.82
N VAL A 15 11.22 5.41 -3.19
CA VAL A 15 10.26 6.49 -2.94
C VAL A 15 9.75 6.46 -1.50
N ASP A 16 9.40 7.65 -1.01
CA ASP A 16 8.74 7.83 0.29
C ASP A 16 7.28 8.27 0.09
N ILE A 17 6.37 7.60 0.78
CA ILE A 17 4.93 7.85 0.64
C ILE A 17 4.26 8.06 2.00
N ILE A 18 3.18 8.83 1.99
CA ILE A 18 2.28 9.03 3.13
C ILE A 18 0.87 8.74 2.62
N VAL A 19 0.21 7.72 3.18
CA VAL A 19 -1.00 7.12 2.58
C VAL A 19 -1.92 6.53 3.63
N ILE A 20 -3.15 6.24 3.25
CA ILE A 20 -4.16 5.53 4.05
C ILE A 20 -4.21 4.06 3.61
N VAL A 21 -4.23 3.14 4.56
CA VAL A 21 -4.47 1.71 4.30
C VAL A 21 -5.96 1.47 4.08
N LEU A 22 -6.33 0.89 2.94
CA LEU A 22 -7.72 0.58 2.62
C LEU A 22 -8.05 -0.90 2.72
N HIS A 23 -7.13 -1.75 2.28
CA HIS A 23 -7.38 -3.18 2.22
C HIS A 23 -6.09 -3.97 2.40
N LEU A 24 -6.23 -5.15 2.99
CA LEU A 24 -5.14 -6.09 3.19
C LEU A 24 -5.53 -7.40 2.55
N GLU A 25 -4.82 -7.78 1.49
CA GLU A 25 -5.07 -9.00 0.75
C GLU A 25 -4.69 -10.25 1.54
N THR A 26 -5.13 -11.39 1.03
CA THR A 26 -4.79 -12.70 1.61
C THR A 26 -3.28 -12.92 1.65
N LEU A 27 -2.81 -13.63 2.69
CA LEU A 27 -1.40 -13.97 2.82
C LEU A 27 -1.04 -14.97 1.72
N LYS A 28 0.01 -14.66 0.97
CA LYS A 28 0.57 -15.52 -0.08
C LYS A 28 1.95 -16.02 0.36
N HIS A 29 2.36 -17.16 -0.18
CA HIS A 29 3.71 -17.69 0.00
C HIS A 29 4.39 -17.74 -1.37
N ILE A 30 5.41 -16.92 -1.57
CA ILE A 30 6.17 -16.80 -2.81
C ILE A 30 7.61 -17.19 -2.50
N CYS A 31 8.14 -18.21 -3.19
CA CYS A 31 9.52 -18.70 -3.00
C CYS A 31 9.86 -19.01 -1.52
N GLY A 32 8.91 -19.62 -0.79
CA GLY A 32 9.07 -19.94 0.65
C GLY A 32 9.01 -18.73 1.59
N ARG A 33 8.72 -17.53 1.09
CA ARG A 33 8.58 -16.30 1.88
C ARG A 33 7.14 -15.86 1.94
N SER A 34 6.72 -15.39 3.11
CA SER A 34 5.42 -14.76 3.32
C SER A 34 5.37 -13.42 2.59
N TYR A 35 4.31 -13.22 1.82
CA TYR A 35 4.07 -12.02 1.03
C TYR A 35 2.60 -11.61 1.15
N ARG A 36 2.35 -10.31 1.24
CA ARG A 36 0.99 -9.79 1.30
C ARG A 36 0.90 -8.45 0.59
N GLU A 37 -0.19 -8.26 -0.13
CA GLU A 37 -0.47 -7.00 -0.79
C GLU A 37 -1.34 -6.11 0.11
N VAL A 38 -1.03 -4.82 0.12
CA VAL A 38 -1.78 -3.78 0.82
C VAL A 38 -2.26 -2.79 -0.22
N VAL A 39 -3.56 -2.51 -0.25
CA VAL A 39 -4.12 -1.44 -1.07
C VAL A 39 -4.03 -0.14 -0.27
N LEU A 40 -3.39 0.85 -0.88
CA LEU A 40 -3.10 2.13 -0.29
C LEU A 40 -3.77 3.24 -1.09
N MET A 41 -4.13 4.31 -0.41
CA MET A 41 -4.74 5.50 -1.01
C MET A 41 -4.00 6.75 -0.59
N ASP A 42 -3.70 7.63 -1.54
CA ASP A 42 -3.13 8.94 -1.24
C ASP A 42 -4.24 9.99 -0.98
N SER A 43 -3.84 11.25 -0.76
CA SER A 43 -4.78 12.35 -0.53
C SER A 43 -5.64 12.70 -1.73
N ARG A 44 -5.27 12.25 -2.94
CA ARG A 44 -6.00 12.50 -4.18
C ARG A 44 -7.00 11.40 -4.51
N TRP A 45 -7.16 10.43 -3.61
CA TRP A 45 -8.00 9.23 -3.82
C TRP A 45 -7.46 8.29 -4.91
N ASP A 46 -6.19 8.46 -5.30
CA ASP A 46 -5.54 7.52 -6.19
C ASP A 46 -5.15 6.26 -5.40
N LEU A 47 -5.12 5.11 -6.08
CA LEU A 47 -4.83 3.81 -5.47
C LEU A 47 -3.52 3.23 -5.97
N ILE A 48 -2.78 2.60 -5.07
CA ILE A 48 -1.60 1.80 -5.40
C ILE A 48 -1.56 0.55 -4.52
N VAL A 49 -0.83 -0.47 -4.99
CA VAL A 49 -0.54 -1.65 -4.17
C VAL A 49 0.88 -1.59 -3.65
N MET A 50 1.02 -1.94 -2.37
CA MET A 50 2.31 -2.21 -1.75
C MET A 50 2.43 -3.69 -1.39
N GLY A 51 3.49 -4.33 -1.87
CA GLY A 51 3.91 -5.66 -1.47
C GLY A 51 4.74 -5.63 -0.20
N VAL A 52 4.23 -6.28 0.85
CA VAL A 52 4.89 -6.40 2.15
C VAL A 52 5.46 -7.81 2.31
N TRP A 53 6.77 -7.89 2.56
CA TRP A 53 7.47 -9.16 2.74
C TRP A 53 7.61 -9.59 4.20
N THR A 54 7.97 -10.86 4.39
CA THR A 54 7.98 -11.63 5.65
C THR A 54 8.39 -10.83 6.89
N ASP A 55 9.60 -10.26 6.93
CA ASP A 55 10.12 -9.65 8.15
C ASP A 55 9.27 -8.46 8.59
N LEU A 56 8.88 -7.62 7.64
CA LEU A 56 8.06 -6.45 7.89
C LEU A 56 6.60 -6.82 8.21
N LEU A 57 6.10 -7.93 7.66
CA LEU A 57 4.80 -8.50 8.03
C LEU A 57 4.82 -9.03 9.46
N GLN A 58 5.84 -9.78 9.85
CA GLN A 58 5.93 -10.41 11.18
C GLN A 58 6.15 -9.36 12.26
N ARG A 59 7.11 -8.45 12.07
CA ARG A 59 7.43 -7.38 13.05
C ARG A 59 6.24 -6.48 13.36
N ASN A 60 5.34 -6.28 12.39
CA ASN A 60 4.19 -5.38 12.51
C ASN A 60 2.84 -6.09 12.37
N ALA A 61 2.75 -7.40 12.63
CA ALA A 61 1.56 -8.21 12.34
C ALA A 61 0.27 -7.63 12.94
N LEU A 62 0.31 -7.24 14.23
CA LEU A 62 -0.83 -6.60 14.91
C LEU A 62 -1.17 -5.25 14.27
N ARG A 63 -0.17 -4.42 13.98
CA ARG A 63 -0.38 -3.10 13.37
C ARG A 63 -0.98 -3.20 11.97
N TRP A 64 -0.59 -4.19 11.19
CA TRP A 64 -1.21 -4.47 9.88
C TRP A 64 -2.67 -4.92 10.02
N SER A 65 -2.97 -5.75 11.02
CA SER A 65 -4.34 -6.17 11.30
C SER A 65 -5.24 -4.99 11.65
N LEU A 66 -4.75 -4.10 12.53
CA LEU A 66 -5.46 -2.88 12.92
C LEU A 66 -5.55 -1.87 11.76
N ALA A 67 -4.51 -1.77 10.94
CA ALA A 67 -4.48 -0.83 9.82
C ALA A 67 -5.59 -1.06 8.79
N ARG A 68 -6.01 -2.31 8.61
CA ARG A 68 -7.16 -2.65 7.76
C ARG A 68 -8.49 -2.17 8.35
N VAL A 69 -8.66 -2.26 9.67
CA VAL A 69 -9.93 -1.97 10.34
C VAL A 69 -10.10 -0.46 10.53
N ASP A 70 -9.03 0.21 10.96
CA ASP A 70 -9.07 1.63 11.35
C ASP A 70 -8.65 2.58 10.22
N ASN A 71 -8.43 2.05 9.01
CA ASN A 71 -7.87 2.79 7.88
C ASN A 71 -6.63 3.59 8.28
N ASN A 72 -5.64 2.93 8.90
CA ASN A 72 -4.49 3.63 9.45
C ASN A 72 -3.73 4.41 8.37
N ILE A 73 -3.24 5.59 8.77
CA ILE A 73 -2.31 6.36 7.95
C ILE A 73 -0.93 5.74 8.16
N ILE A 74 -0.20 5.48 7.08
CA ILE A 74 1.17 4.99 7.15
C ILE A 74 2.12 5.93 6.43
N ILE A 75 3.33 6.04 6.96
CA ILE A 75 4.49 6.57 6.24
C ILE A 75 5.39 5.38 5.94
N GLY A 76 5.58 5.11 4.65
CA GLY A 76 6.53 4.11 4.18
C GLY A 76 7.73 4.82 3.57
N THR A 77 8.93 4.49 4.06
CA THR A 77 10.18 5.08 3.56
C THR A 77 11.00 4.07 2.77
N MET A 78 11.75 4.56 1.78
CA MET A 78 12.63 3.80 0.90
C MET A 78 11.94 2.66 0.14
N LEU A 79 10.66 2.80 -0.20
CA LEU A 79 9.90 1.77 -0.89
C LEU A 79 10.40 1.66 -2.33
N ARG A 80 10.58 0.43 -2.82
CA ARG A 80 11.09 0.21 -4.18
C ARG A 80 9.95 0.19 -5.18
N LEU A 81 10.02 1.02 -6.21
CA LEU A 81 9.02 1.05 -7.27
C LEU A 81 9.20 -0.09 -8.28
N ASN A 82 8.17 -0.91 -8.45
CA ASN A 82 8.12 -1.99 -9.43
C ASN A 82 7.07 -1.70 -10.52
N ASN A 83 7.46 -0.91 -11.52
CA ASN A 83 6.63 -0.62 -12.70
C ASN A 83 6.17 -1.87 -13.47
N LYS A 84 6.93 -2.98 -13.46
CA LYS A 84 6.51 -4.23 -14.13
C LYS A 84 5.24 -4.80 -13.49
N HIS A 85 5.11 -4.72 -12.17
CA HIS A 85 3.97 -5.26 -11.42
C HIS A 85 3.01 -4.17 -10.89
N GLY A 86 3.24 -2.92 -11.31
CA GLY A 86 2.48 -1.74 -10.90
C GLY A 86 2.36 -1.61 -9.38
N CYS A 87 3.43 -1.89 -8.63
CA CYS A 87 3.39 -1.89 -7.17
C CYS A 87 4.64 -1.28 -6.53
N LEU A 88 4.50 -0.95 -5.25
CA LEU A 88 5.61 -0.61 -4.36
C LEU A 88 6.03 -1.85 -3.60
N GLU A 89 7.31 -2.12 -3.53
CA GLU A 89 7.87 -3.26 -2.82
C GLU A 89 8.60 -2.79 -1.58
N THR A 90 8.34 -3.49 -0.49
CA THR A 90 9.16 -3.40 0.72
C THR A 90 10.35 -4.35 0.62
N SER A 91 11.29 -4.16 1.52
CA SER A 91 12.46 -4.96 1.80
C SER A 91 12.61 -5.02 3.32
N ASP A 92 13.53 -5.85 3.80
CA ASP A 92 13.71 -6.07 5.24
C ASP A 92 14.29 -4.84 5.97
N TYR A 93 14.78 -3.85 5.22
CA TYR A 93 15.34 -2.60 5.73
C TYR A 93 14.33 -1.44 5.74
N ASN A 94 13.15 -1.61 5.15
CA ASN A 94 12.14 -0.56 5.12
C ASN A 94 11.52 -0.32 6.49
N THR A 95 11.22 0.95 6.77
CA THR A 95 10.47 1.34 7.96
C THR A 95 9.07 1.79 7.56
N VAL A 96 8.07 1.28 8.27
CA VAL A 96 6.67 1.71 8.13
C VAL A 96 6.18 2.25 9.46
N HIS A 97 5.86 3.54 9.49
CA HIS A 97 5.30 4.19 10.67
C HIS A 97 3.78 4.22 10.55
N PHE A 98 3.10 3.72 11.58
CA PHE A 98 1.63 3.68 11.65
C PHE A 98 1.10 4.85 12.49
N ASN A 99 0.11 5.55 11.96
CA ASN A 99 -0.50 6.76 12.53
C ASN A 99 0.54 7.73 13.12
N PRO A 100 1.57 8.14 12.35
CA PRO A 100 2.58 9.04 12.86
C PRO A 100 1.95 10.38 13.20
N ASP A 101 2.39 10.97 14.31
CA ASP A 101 2.00 12.33 14.68
C ASP A 101 2.86 13.33 13.92
N HIS A 102 2.45 13.60 12.67
CA HIS A 102 3.16 14.48 11.76
C HIS A 102 2.18 15.41 11.06
N HIS A 103 2.53 16.69 10.95
CA HIS A 103 1.63 17.74 10.43
C HIS A 103 1.11 17.45 9.01
N THR A 104 1.90 16.80 8.15
CA THR A 104 1.47 16.39 6.80
C THR A 104 0.35 15.35 6.79
N THR A 105 0.06 14.69 7.92
CA THR A 105 -1.02 13.69 8.03
C THR A 105 -2.38 14.32 8.32
N TYR A 106 -2.48 15.60 8.69
CA TYR A 106 -3.76 16.22 9.08
C TYR A 106 -4.82 16.13 7.99
N HIS A 107 -4.43 16.39 6.74
CA HIS A 107 -5.36 16.28 5.62
C HIS A 107 -5.86 14.83 5.44
N LEU A 108 -4.96 13.85 5.55
CA LEU A 108 -5.32 12.42 5.49
C LEU A 108 -6.17 11.99 6.68
N LYS A 109 -6.01 12.58 7.88
CA LYS A 109 -6.88 12.31 9.04
C LYS A 109 -8.34 12.66 8.73
N SER A 110 -8.59 13.78 8.04
CA SER A 110 -9.93 14.17 7.61
C SER A 110 -10.53 13.17 6.59
N ILE A 111 -9.73 12.80 5.58
CA ILE A 111 -10.13 11.79 4.58
C ILE A 111 -10.45 10.45 5.23
N ARG A 112 -9.61 10.01 6.18
CA ARG A 112 -9.81 8.77 6.95
C ARG A 112 -11.16 8.78 7.69
N CYS A 113 -11.52 9.87 8.36
CA CYS A 113 -12.81 9.98 9.04
C CYS A 113 -13.98 9.80 8.07
N SER A 114 -13.89 10.37 6.87
CA SER A 114 -14.89 10.20 5.81
C SER A 114 -15.00 8.75 5.34
N LEU A 115 -13.87 8.06 5.16
CA LEU A 115 -13.81 6.65 4.77
C LEU A 115 -14.44 5.71 5.82
N ILE A 116 -14.20 5.98 7.11
CA ILE A 116 -14.78 5.18 8.20
C ILE A 116 -16.31 5.31 8.21
N GLN A 117 -16.84 6.52 7.98
CA GLN A 117 -18.28 6.76 7.93
C GLN A 117 -18.93 6.19 6.68
N ASN A 118 -18.23 6.21 5.54
CA ASN A 118 -18.73 5.72 4.26
C ASN A 118 -17.66 4.88 3.54
N PRO A 119 -17.57 3.57 3.85
CA PRO A 119 -16.60 2.68 3.24
C PRO A 119 -16.86 2.53 1.74
N ARG A 120 -15.89 2.95 0.91
CA ARG A 120 -15.99 2.88 -0.56
C ARG A 120 -15.56 1.53 -1.12
N SER A 121 -16.13 0.43 -0.62
CA SER A 121 -15.76 -0.95 -1.00
C SER A 121 -15.77 -1.19 -2.51
N ARG A 122 -16.78 -0.67 -3.22
CA ARG A 122 -16.91 -0.82 -4.69
C ARG A 122 -15.70 -0.32 -5.48
N ILE A 123 -15.04 0.74 -5.03
CA ILE A 123 -13.86 1.29 -5.72
C ILE A 123 -12.67 0.34 -5.53
N ILE A 124 -12.50 -0.16 -4.31
CA ILE A 124 -11.45 -1.12 -3.96
C ILE A 124 -11.65 -2.42 -4.75
N ASP A 125 -12.87 -2.95 -4.79
CA ASP A 125 -13.18 -4.19 -5.50
C ASP A 125 -12.87 -4.08 -7.01
N ARG A 126 -13.29 -2.97 -7.63
CA ARG A 126 -12.99 -2.69 -9.04
C ARG A 126 -11.48 -2.58 -9.28
N PHE A 127 -10.76 -1.91 -8.39
CA PHE A 127 -9.31 -1.78 -8.48
C PHE A 127 -8.61 -3.15 -8.38
N LEU A 128 -9.03 -4.00 -7.44
CA LEU A 128 -8.48 -5.35 -7.27
C LEU A 128 -8.74 -6.24 -8.50
N VAL A 129 -9.93 -6.15 -9.11
CA VAL A 129 -10.24 -6.86 -10.36
C VAL A 129 -9.29 -6.44 -11.48
N ASN A 130 -9.13 -5.12 -11.70
CA ASN A 130 -8.24 -4.59 -12.73
C ASN A 130 -6.78 -4.98 -12.47
N ARG A 131 -6.34 -4.96 -11.21
CA ARG A 131 -5.00 -5.42 -10.83
C ARG A 131 -4.78 -6.89 -11.19
N ARG A 132 -5.73 -7.77 -10.89
CA ARG A 132 -5.62 -9.21 -11.21
C ARG A 132 -5.52 -9.43 -12.72
N ALA A 133 -6.31 -8.70 -13.51
CA ALA A 133 -6.21 -8.75 -14.97
C ALA A 133 -4.83 -8.30 -15.48
N HIS A 134 -4.30 -7.19 -14.96
CA HIS A 134 -2.96 -6.71 -15.32
C HIS A 134 -1.84 -7.69 -14.94
N LEU A 135 -1.89 -8.29 -13.75
CA LEU A 135 -0.89 -9.27 -13.34
C LEU A 135 -0.92 -10.53 -14.23
N ALA A 136 -2.11 -10.94 -14.69
CA ALA A 136 -2.22 -12.08 -15.60
C ALA A 136 -1.51 -11.83 -16.94
N THR A 137 -1.53 -10.59 -17.46
CA THR A 137 -0.79 -10.25 -18.68
C THR A 137 0.72 -10.19 -18.45
N VAL A 138 1.17 -9.77 -17.27
CA VAL A 138 2.59 -9.61 -16.94
C VAL A 138 3.30 -10.95 -16.63
N ILE A 139 2.58 -11.92 -16.08
CA ILE A 139 3.11 -13.25 -15.70
C ILE A 139 3.19 -14.21 -16.91
N SER A 140 2.48 -13.91 -18.00
CA SER A 140 2.43 -14.76 -19.20
C SER A 140 3.63 -14.58 -20.14
N ASP A 141 4.52 -13.62 -19.85
CA ASP A 141 5.78 -13.32 -20.57
C ASP A 141 7.01 -13.71 -19.73
#